data_AF-A0A7X9HPJ1-F1
#
_entry.id   AF-A0A7X9HPJ1-F1
#
_cell.length_a   1.000
_cell.length_b   1.000
_cell.length_c   1.000
_cell.angle_alpha   90.00
_cell.angle_beta   90.00
_cell.angle_gamma   90.00
#
_symmetry.space_group_name_H-M   'P 1'
#
loop_
_entity.id
_entity.type
_entity.pdbx_description
1 polymer ?
#
loop_
_entity_poly.entity_id
_entity_poly.type
_entity_poly.pdbx_seq_one_letter_code
_entity_poly.pdbx_strand_id
1 'polypeptide(L)'
;MKKFRFLSLFIPVIIISMWACSQSNEVEPVKPANFDSPQFILIDNDDLLNGIEDATLSSEMKFSTTLFNFGILSLTNSLNVNDPIIRGIPWLENFDFTKQLGLIFRRLNLTETQVASIRTLMQAYHESLKPLLKEFQDANKDIVKAANEKRKTILDDLKNGVITRQEANEKMRKLNIETRQKIKDNPDSIRIKDQICKLNKKLMADIKALLTAEQLEKWEQMTKRIQFPC
;
A
#
# COMPACT_ATOMS: atom_id res chain seq x y z
N MET A 1 -71.43 4.42 -62.95
CA MET A 1 -70.36 4.51 -63.97
C MET A 1 -69.82 5.93 -64.05
N LYS A 2 -68.59 6.19 -63.57
CA LYS A 2 -67.65 7.14 -64.17
C LYS A 2 -66.33 7.09 -63.42
N LYS A 3 -65.27 7.23 -64.22
CA LYS A 3 -63.90 6.81 -63.97
C LYS A 3 -63.14 7.87 -63.17
N PHE A 4 -62.19 7.36 -62.39
CA PHE A 4 -60.91 7.97 -61.99
C PHE A 4 -60.37 8.98 -63.01
N ARG A 5 -60.03 10.18 -62.53
CA ARG A 5 -58.87 10.99 -62.94
C ARG A 5 -58.53 11.94 -61.79
N PHE A 6 -57.38 11.76 -61.16
CA PHE A 6 -56.72 12.87 -60.47
C PHE A 6 -55.24 12.90 -60.81
N LEU A 7 -54.82 14.13 -61.11
CA LEU A 7 -53.56 14.60 -61.62
C LEU A 7 -52.39 14.37 -60.65
N SER A 8 -51.21 14.25 -61.24
CA SER A 8 -49.89 14.41 -60.61
C SER A 8 -49.77 15.66 -59.73
N LEU A 9 -49.05 15.51 -58.63
CA LEU A 9 -48.13 16.53 -58.14
C LEU A 9 -46.87 15.84 -57.59
N PHE A 10 -45.80 15.91 -58.37
CA PHE A 10 -44.44 15.55 -57.95
C PHE A 10 -43.93 16.64 -57.01
N ILE A 11 -43.60 16.27 -55.78
CA ILE A 11 -42.78 17.08 -54.86
C ILE A 11 -41.50 16.28 -54.62
N PRO A 12 -40.32 16.74 -55.07
CA PRO A 12 -39.07 16.13 -54.68
C PRO A 12 -38.75 16.51 -53.23
N VAL A 13 -38.90 15.54 -52.32
CA VAL A 13 -38.37 15.61 -50.96
C VAL A 13 -36.85 15.50 -51.06
N ILE A 14 -36.15 16.62 -50.90
CA ILE A 14 -34.70 16.65 -50.68
C ILE A 14 -34.46 16.10 -49.27
N ILE A 15 -34.10 14.83 -49.17
CA ILE A 15 -33.60 14.22 -47.94
C ILE A 15 -32.14 14.63 -47.80
N ILE A 16 -31.89 15.69 -47.02
CA ILE A 16 -30.55 16.02 -46.54
C ILE A 16 -30.23 14.99 -45.44
N SER A 17 -29.41 14.01 -45.79
CA SER A 17 -28.84 13.07 -44.83
C SER A 17 -27.84 13.80 -43.94
N MET A 18 -28.30 14.33 -42.80
CA MET A 18 -27.40 14.68 -41.70
C MET A 18 -27.01 13.39 -40.98
N TRP A 19 -25.82 12.88 -41.30
CA TRP A 19 -25.06 12.08 -40.36
C TRP A 19 -24.65 13.00 -39.20
N ALA A 20 -25.50 13.07 -38.19
CA ALA A 20 -25.11 13.63 -36.90
C ALA A 20 -24.27 12.57 -36.18
N CYS A 21 -22.95 12.77 -36.18
CA CYS A 21 -22.03 12.06 -35.31
C CYS A 21 -22.44 12.29 -33.84
N SER A 22 -23.02 11.29 -33.20
CA SER A 22 -23.05 11.22 -31.74
C SER A 22 -21.67 10.81 -31.23
N GLN A 23 -20.73 11.75 -31.16
CA GLN A 23 -19.63 11.65 -30.22
C GLN A 23 -19.99 12.50 -29.02
N SER A 24 -20.66 11.89 -28.05
CA SER A 24 -20.63 12.38 -26.68
C SER A 24 -19.19 12.25 -26.20
N ASN A 25 -18.38 13.28 -26.44
CA ASN A 25 -17.19 13.55 -25.66
C ASN A 25 -17.64 13.99 -24.26
N GLU A 26 -18.33 13.11 -23.53
CA GLU A 26 -18.41 13.21 -22.08
C GLU A 26 -17.02 12.83 -21.58
N VAL A 27 -16.16 13.84 -21.47
CA VAL A 27 -14.95 13.74 -20.66
C VAL A 27 -15.46 13.42 -19.25
N GLU A 28 -15.30 12.17 -18.80
CA GLU A 28 -15.61 11.82 -17.43
C GLU A 28 -14.94 12.85 -16.51
N PRO A 29 -15.68 13.48 -15.59
CA PRO A 29 -15.08 14.47 -14.70
C PRO A 29 -13.93 13.80 -13.95
N VAL A 30 -12.74 14.39 -14.04
CA VAL A 30 -11.55 13.90 -13.35
C VAL A 30 -11.88 13.80 -11.87
N LYS A 31 -12.09 12.57 -11.38
CA LYS A 31 -12.39 12.35 -9.96
C LYS A 31 -11.22 12.93 -9.16
N PRO A 32 -11.51 13.78 -8.15
CA PRO A 32 -10.46 14.37 -7.33
C PRO A 32 -9.59 13.27 -6.73
N ALA A 33 -8.29 13.53 -6.63
CA ALA A 33 -7.37 12.54 -6.13
C ALA A 33 -7.70 12.18 -4.68
N ASN A 34 -8.03 10.92 -4.46
CA ASN A 34 -8.17 10.38 -3.12
C ASN A 34 -6.79 10.13 -2.52
N PHE A 35 -6.21 11.20 -1.96
CA PHE A 35 -4.92 11.14 -1.30
C PHE A 35 -4.93 10.34 0.00
N ASP A 36 -6.11 10.00 0.54
CA ASP A 36 -6.16 9.13 1.70
C ASP A 36 -5.89 7.66 1.32
N SER A 37 -5.87 7.31 0.04
CA SER A 37 -5.63 5.95 -0.43
C SER A 37 -4.30 5.37 0.10
N PRO A 38 -4.28 4.08 0.51
CA PRO A 38 -3.06 3.37 0.90
C PRO A 38 -1.95 3.36 -0.17
N GLN A 39 -2.25 3.70 -1.42
CA GLN A 39 -1.27 3.82 -2.50
C GLN A 39 -0.23 4.93 -2.32
N PHE A 40 -0.33 5.73 -1.27
CA PHE A 40 0.60 6.84 -0.99
C PHE A 40 1.48 6.57 0.24
N ILE A 41 1.47 5.35 0.80
CA ILE A 41 2.34 4.98 1.92
C ILE A 41 3.78 4.73 1.46
N LEU A 42 4.72 5.10 2.32
CA LEU A 42 6.09 4.59 2.27
C LEU A 42 6.20 3.39 3.20
N ILE A 43 6.88 2.36 2.71
CA ILE A 43 7.27 1.19 3.50
C ILE A 43 8.75 1.30 3.83
N ASP A 44 9.10 1.12 5.10
CA ASP A 44 10.48 1.05 5.57
C ASP A 44 10.77 -0.29 6.28
N ASN A 45 11.98 -0.40 6.84
CA ASN A 45 12.41 -1.59 7.53
C ASN A 45 11.60 -1.89 8.80
N ASP A 46 11.17 -0.86 9.53
CA ASP A 46 10.39 -1.07 10.74
C ASP A 46 9.01 -1.61 10.39
N ASP A 47 8.43 -1.20 9.26
CA ASP A 47 7.21 -1.80 8.72
C ASP A 47 7.39 -3.28 8.35
N LEU A 48 8.52 -3.67 7.76
CA LEU A 48 8.80 -5.08 7.46
C LEU A 48 8.80 -5.93 8.72
N LEU A 49 9.43 -5.40 9.77
CA LEU A 49 9.49 -6.07 11.06
C LEU A 49 8.10 -6.11 11.70
N ASN A 50 7.35 -5.02 11.68
CA ASN A 50 5.96 -4.98 12.16
C ASN A 50 5.06 -5.95 11.38
N GLY A 51 5.37 -6.18 10.10
CA GLY A 51 4.73 -7.15 9.23
C GLY A 51 4.98 -8.61 9.62
N ILE A 52 5.86 -8.89 10.57
CA ILE A 52 6.01 -10.23 11.17
C ILE A 52 5.07 -10.27 12.38
N GLU A 53 4.03 -11.09 12.31
CA GLU A 53 3.09 -11.29 13.40
C GLU A 53 3.71 -12.23 14.43
N ASP A 54 3.67 -11.82 15.70
CA ASP A 54 4.27 -12.51 16.82
C ASP A 54 3.64 -13.90 17.06
N ALA A 55 4.45 -14.86 17.51
CA ALA A 55 3.92 -16.12 18.03
C ALA A 55 3.19 -15.87 19.36
N THR A 56 2.08 -16.57 19.53
CA THR A 56 1.31 -16.60 20.78
C THR A 56 0.97 -18.04 21.14
N LEU A 57 0.35 -18.24 22.31
CA LEU A 57 -0.15 -19.57 22.69
C LEU A 57 -1.21 -20.11 21.69
N SER A 58 -1.89 -19.23 20.95
CA SER A 58 -2.96 -19.59 20.01
C SER A 58 -2.56 -19.49 18.53
N SER A 59 -1.53 -18.73 18.18
CA SER A 59 -1.10 -18.51 16.79
C SER A 59 0.40 -18.72 16.61
N GLU A 60 0.76 -19.28 15.46
CA GLU A 60 2.14 -19.31 14.98
C GLU A 60 2.61 -17.91 14.56
N MET A 61 3.93 -17.73 14.57
CA MET A 61 4.59 -16.57 13.95
C MET A 61 4.46 -16.69 12.44
N LYS A 62 4.13 -15.58 11.77
CA LYS A 62 3.93 -15.56 10.31
C LYS A 62 4.18 -14.18 9.73
N PHE A 63 4.43 -14.13 8.43
CA PHE A 63 4.47 -12.88 7.68
C PHE A 63 3.04 -12.43 7.37
N SER A 64 2.73 -11.16 7.61
CA SER A 64 1.42 -10.58 7.34
C SER A 64 1.15 -10.56 5.85
N THR A 65 0.06 -11.19 5.43
CA THR A 65 -0.34 -11.24 4.02
C THR A 65 -0.73 -9.86 3.50
N THR A 66 -1.20 -8.97 4.37
CA THR A 66 -1.59 -7.61 3.99
C THR A 66 -0.41 -6.76 3.55
N LEU A 67 0.75 -6.91 4.20
CA LEU A 67 2.00 -6.25 3.80
C LEU A 67 2.70 -7.01 2.68
N PHE A 68 3.06 -8.28 2.92
CA PHE A 68 3.96 -9.02 2.04
C PHE A 68 3.36 -9.43 0.70
N ASN A 69 2.02 -9.51 0.59
CA ASN A 69 1.35 -9.71 -0.70
C ASN A 69 0.84 -8.40 -1.31
N PHE A 70 1.24 -7.24 -0.78
CA PHE A 70 0.71 -5.92 -1.19
C PHE A 70 -0.82 -5.80 -1.09
N GLY A 71 -1.45 -6.63 -0.25
CA GLY A 71 -2.89 -6.61 -0.04
C GLY A 71 -3.39 -5.26 0.44
N ILE A 72 -2.57 -4.50 1.18
CA ILE A 72 -2.89 -3.15 1.68
C ILE A 72 -3.38 -2.17 0.61
N LEU A 73 -2.87 -2.28 -0.62
CA LEU A 73 -3.31 -1.43 -1.73
C LEU A 73 -4.76 -1.68 -2.16
N SER A 74 -5.34 -2.82 -1.74
CA SER A 74 -6.71 -3.24 -2.05
C SER A 74 -7.69 -3.12 -0.87
N LEU A 75 -7.20 -2.85 0.35
CA LEU A 75 -8.01 -3.00 1.57
C LEU A 75 -9.07 -1.91 1.74
N THR A 76 -8.76 -0.67 1.37
CA THR A 76 -9.69 0.45 1.55
C THR A 76 -9.44 1.56 0.52
N ASN A 77 -10.46 2.40 0.32
CA ASN A 77 -10.28 3.66 -0.40
C ASN A 77 -9.58 4.72 0.47
N SER A 78 -9.55 4.59 1.79
CA SER A 78 -8.98 5.60 2.71
C SER A 78 -8.21 4.94 3.84
N LEU A 79 -6.97 5.38 4.06
CA LEU A 79 -6.10 4.98 5.14
C LEU A 79 -6.15 6.07 6.23
N ASN A 80 -7.14 5.96 7.11
CA ASN A 80 -7.33 6.87 8.24
C ASN A 80 -7.12 6.11 9.55
N VAL A 81 -6.32 6.65 10.49
CA VAL A 81 -6.04 6.04 11.80
C VAL A 81 -7.28 5.61 12.60
N ASN A 82 -8.44 6.23 12.33
CA ASN A 82 -9.70 5.90 12.97
C ASN A 82 -10.54 4.82 12.26
N ASP A 83 -10.08 4.30 11.13
CA ASP A 83 -10.80 3.28 10.35
C ASP A 83 -10.75 1.91 11.10
N PRO A 84 -11.91 1.29 11.39
CA PRO A 84 -11.97 0.01 12.07
C PRO A 84 -11.33 -1.14 11.28
N ILE A 85 -11.24 -1.06 9.95
CA ILE A 85 -10.56 -2.07 9.12
C ILE A 85 -9.05 -2.07 9.40
N ILE A 86 -8.45 -0.89 9.61
CA ILE A 86 -7.03 -0.75 9.94
C ILE A 86 -6.71 -1.35 11.30
N ARG A 87 -7.62 -1.21 12.28
CA ARG A 87 -7.46 -1.82 13.63
C ARG A 87 -7.47 -3.35 13.61
N GLY A 88 -7.88 -3.98 12.50
CA GLY A 88 -7.81 -5.43 12.33
C GLY A 88 -6.49 -5.91 11.72
N ILE A 89 -5.57 -5.02 11.39
CA ILE A 89 -4.33 -5.33 10.67
C ILE A 89 -3.15 -5.06 11.62
N PRO A 90 -2.55 -6.11 12.23
CA PRO A 90 -1.61 -5.95 13.34
C PRO A 90 -0.41 -5.04 13.04
N TRP A 91 0.16 -5.12 11.84
CA TRP A 91 1.33 -4.31 11.50
C TRP A 91 1.00 -2.81 11.35
N LEU A 92 -0.25 -2.47 11.00
CA LEU A 92 -0.69 -1.08 10.88
C LEU A 92 -0.94 -0.41 12.23
N GLU A 93 -1.12 -1.18 13.31
CA GLU A 93 -1.24 -0.61 14.66
C GLU A 93 0.03 0.16 15.08
N ASN A 94 1.18 -0.27 14.57
CA ASN A 94 2.49 0.34 14.82
C ASN A 94 3.03 1.11 13.60
N PHE A 95 2.20 1.32 12.57
CA PHE A 95 2.61 2.08 11.39
C PHE A 95 2.72 3.57 11.73
N ASP A 96 3.85 4.18 11.36
CA ASP A 96 4.00 5.63 11.46
C ASP A 96 3.25 6.32 10.31
N PHE A 97 2.07 6.85 10.61
CA PHE A 97 1.22 7.57 9.66
C PHE A 97 1.84 8.85 9.10
N THR A 98 2.98 9.34 9.62
CA THR A 98 3.73 10.41 8.94
C THR A 98 4.29 9.95 7.59
N LYS A 99 4.45 8.63 7.38
CA LYS A 99 4.86 8.00 6.12
C LYS A 99 3.74 7.90 5.08
N GLN A 100 2.52 8.33 5.42
CA GLN A 100 1.44 8.47 4.45
C GLN A 100 1.56 9.83 3.73
N LEU A 101 2.24 9.83 2.57
CA LEU A 101 2.50 11.01 1.74
C LEU A 101 1.23 11.71 1.25
N GLY A 102 0.12 10.99 1.15
CA GLY A 102 -1.20 11.54 0.89
C GLY A 102 -1.60 12.69 1.83
N LEU A 103 -1.23 12.60 3.12
CA LEU A 103 -1.47 13.68 4.08
C LEU A 103 -0.74 14.97 3.70
N ILE A 104 0.43 14.83 3.07
CA ILE A 104 1.27 15.92 2.60
C ILE A 104 0.71 16.47 1.29
N PHE A 105 0.40 15.59 0.33
CA PHE A 105 -0.11 15.97 -0.99
C PHE A 105 -1.39 16.83 -0.93
N ARG A 106 -2.29 16.55 0.01
CA ARG A 106 -3.50 17.37 0.27
C ARG A 106 -3.20 18.84 0.58
N ARG A 107 -2.00 19.14 1.08
CA ARG A 107 -1.59 20.50 1.49
C ARG A 107 -0.74 21.23 0.47
N LEU A 108 -0.39 20.57 -0.64
CA LEU A 108 0.48 21.14 -1.67
C LEU A 108 -0.29 21.80 -2.83
N ASN A 109 -1.62 21.71 -2.87
CA ASN A 109 -2.43 22.23 -3.99
C ASN A 109 -1.88 21.77 -5.34
N LEU A 110 -1.67 20.46 -5.49
CA LEU A 110 -1.07 19.87 -6.68
C LEU A 110 -1.98 20.07 -7.90
N THR A 111 -1.38 20.40 -9.05
CA THR A 111 -2.10 20.41 -10.33
C THR A 111 -2.45 18.99 -10.76
N GLU A 112 -3.44 18.84 -11.64
CA GLU A 112 -3.82 17.53 -12.18
C GLU A 112 -2.64 16.78 -12.82
N THR A 113 -1.75 17.51 -13.50
CA THR A 113 -0.54 16.94 -14.12
C THR A 113 0.48 16.43 -13.09
N GLN A 114 0.66 17.16 -11.98
CA GLN A 114 1.51 16.73 -10.87
C GLN A 114 0.92 15.49 -10.19
N VAL A 115 -0.40 15.47 -9.96
CA VAL A 115 -1.09 14.32 -9.40
C VAL A 115 -0.92 13.07 -10.26
N ALA A 116 -1.12 13.20 -11.57
CA ALA A 116 -0.92 12.09 -12.51
C ALA A 116 0.52 11.56 -12.45
N SER A 117 1.51 12.46 -12.46
CA SER A 117 2.93 12.12 -12.36
C SER A 117 3.28 11.41 -11.05
N ILE A 118 2.76 11.91 -9.91
CA ILE A 118 2.95 11.29 -8.59
C ILE A 118 2.35 9.89 -8.56
N ARG A 119 1.16 9.67 -9.13
CA ARG A 119 0.56 8.33 -9.21
C ARG A 119 1.46 7.36 -9.99
N THR A 120 2.02 7.80 -11.12
CA THR A 120 2.97 7.00 -11.90
C THR A 120 4.22 6.67 -11.07
N LEU A 121 4.77 7.64 -10.32
CA LEU A 121 5.91 7.41 -9.43
C LEU A 121 5.58 6.41 -8.32
N MET A 122 4.43 6.54 -7.66
CA MET A 122 4.00 5.60 -6.62
C MET A 122 3.79 4.19 -7.17
N GLN A 123 3.19 4.06 -8.35
CA GLN A 123 3.02 2.77 -9.01
C GLN A 123 4.38 2.12 -9.28
N ALA A 124 5.31 2.85 -9.88
CA ALA A 124 6.67 2.35 -10.15
C ALA A 124 7.42 1.97 -8.86
N TYR A 125 7.23 2.75 -7.79
CA TYR A 125 7.77 2.45 -6.46
C TYR A 125 7.22 1.13 -5.91
N HIS A 126 5.91 0.91 -5.93
CA HIS A 126 5.31 -0.33 -5.46
C HIS A 126 5.76 -1.54 -6.28
N GLU A 127 5.83 -1.43 -7.60
CA GLU A 127 6.35 -2.51 -8.45
C GLU A 127 7.81 -2.85 -8.11
N SER A 128 8.61 -1.84 -7.73
CA SER A 128 9.99 -2.04 -7.30
C SER A 128 10.11 -2.66 -5.91
N LEU A 129 9.16 -2.40 -5.01
CA LEU A 129 9.13 -2.97 -3.66
C LEU A 129 8.66 -4.43 -3.63
N LYS A 130 7.68 -4.82 -4.47
CA LYS A 130 7.14 -6.19 -4.52
C LYS A 130 8.20 -7.30 -4.47
N PRO A 131 9.22 -7.32 -5.35
CA PRO A 131 10.24 -8.35 -5.31
C PRO A 131 11.07 -8.30 -4.02
N LEU A 132 11.34 -7.11 -3.46
CA LEU A 132 12.09 -6.96 -2.21
C LEU A 132 11.33 -7.51 -1.00
N LEU A 133 10.00 -7.30 -0.93
CA LEU A 133 9.19 -7.88 0.13
C LEU A 133 9.18 -9.41 0.05
N LYS A 134 9.06 -9.95 -1.16
CA LYS A 134 9.10 -11.40 -1.37
C LYS A 134 10.46 -11.98 -1.01
N GLU A 135 11.53 -11.30 -1.41
CA GLU A 135 12.90 -11.69 -1.07
C GLU A 135 13.13 -11.66 0.45
N PHE A 136 12.61 -10.65 1.14
CA PHE A 136 12.70 -10.57 2.61
C PHE A 136 11.97 -11.73 3.27
N GLN A 137 10.77 -12.07 2.79
CA GLN A 137 10.02 -13.22 3.28
C GLN A 137 10.81 -14.53 3.07
N ASP A 138 11.37 -14.72 1.88
CA ASP A 138 12.11 -15.92 1.52
C ASP A 138 13.40 -16.07 2.33
N ALA A 139 14.15 -14.98 2.51
CA ALA A 139 15.39 -14.95 3.27
C ALA A 139 15.18 -15.29 4.75
N ASN A 140 13.98 -15.05 5.28
CA ASN A 140 13.67 -15.21 6.71
C ASN A 140 12.72 -16.38 7.00
N LYS A 141 12.29 -17.13 5.98
CA LYS A 141 11.33 -18.23 6.14
C LYS A 141 11.81 -19.31 7.11
N ASP A 142 13.10 -19.65 7.07
CA ASP A 142 13.67 -20.73 7.88
C ASP A 142 13.86 -20.27 9.33
N ILE A 143 14.13 -18.98 9.54
CA ILE A 143 14.17 -18.37 10.88
C ILE A 143 12.79 -18.44 11.54
N VAL A 144 11.73 -18.07 10.81
CA VAL A 144 10.34 -18.15 11.30
C VAL A 144 9.91 -19.60 11.53
N LYS A 145 10.28 -20.53 10.63
CA LYS A 145 10.00 -21.95 10.80
C LYS A 145 10.63 -22.50 12.08
N ALA A 146 11.91 -22.21 12.32
CA ALA A 146 12.61 -22.63 13.54
C ALA A 146 11.98 -22.01 14.80
N ALA A 147 11.47 -20.77 14.73
CA ALA A 147 10.74 -20.17 15.83
C ALA A 147 9.42 -20.92 16.13
N ASN A 148 8.68 -21.31 15.10
CA ASN A 148 7.44 -22.09 15.24
C ASN A 148 7.68 -23.52 15.77
N GLU A 149 8.83 -24.12 15.49
CA GLU A 149 9.23 -25.39 16.13
C GLU A 149 9.46 -25.22 17.64
N LYS A 150 10.20 -24.18 18.05
CA LYS A 150 10.37 -23.85 19.48
C LYS A 150 9.05 -23.52 20.16
N ARG A 151 8.15 -22.82 19.45
CA ARG A 151 6.80 -22.53 19.94
C ARG A 151 6.05 -23.81 20.30
N LYS A 152 6.12 -24.84 19.45
CA LYS A 152 5.47 -26.15 19.71
C LYS A 152 6.00 -26.77 20.99
N THR A 153 7.32 -26.78 21.21
CA THR A 153 7.91 -27.27 22.47
C THR A 153 7.38 -26.54 23.71
N ILE A 154 7.24 -25.21 23.64
CA ILE A 154 6.67 -24.43 24.76
C ILE A 154 5.20 -24.80 25.01
N LEU A 155 4.43 -25.08 23.96
CA LEU A 155 3.04 -25.54 24.10
C LEU A 155 2.94 -26.95 24.69
N ASP A 156 3.85 -27.84 24.30
CA ASP A 156 3.91 -29.19 24.84
C ASP A 156 4.28 -29.16 26.33
N ASP A 157 5.27 -28.36 26.73
CA ASP A 157 5.62 -28.12 28.14
C ASP A 157 4.42 -27.61 28.94
N LEU A 158 3.68 -26.63 28.39
CA LEU A 158 2.50 -26.07 29.04
C LEU A 158 1.38 -27.11 29.19
N LYS A 159 1.11 -27.87 28.12
CA LYS A 159 0.07 -28.92 28.10
C LYS A 159 0.38 -30.05 29.08
N ASN A 160 1.65 -30.39 29.22
CA ASN A 160 2.12 -31.43 30.13
C ASN A 160 2.27 -30.94 31.57
N GLY A 161 1.97 -29.66 31.86
CA GLY A 161 2.07 -29.07 33.19
C GLY A 161 3.52 -28.87 33.67
N VAL A 162 4.50 -28.94 32.76
CA VAL A 162 5.92 -28.71 33.06
C VAL A 162 6.17 -27.23 33.36
N ILE A 163 5.43 -26.35 32.70
CA ILE A 163 5.45 -24.91 32.94
C ILE A 163 4.04 -24.37 33.15
N THR A 164 3.96 -23.26 33.88
CA THR A 164 2.74 -22.47 34.05
C THR A 164 2.45 -21.62 32.80
N ARG A 165 1.21 -21.12 32.71
CA ARG A 165 0.82 -20.19 31.65
C ARG A 165 1.65 -18.89 31.65
N GLN A 166 2.03 -18.40 32.83
CA GLN A 166 2.85 -17.19 32.95
C GLN A 166 4.25 -17.43 32.36
N GLU A 167 4.89 -18.55 32.72
CA GLU A 167 6.19 -18.93 32.16
C GLU A 167 6.13 -19.17 30.65
N ALA A 168 5.05 -19.78 30.16
CA ALA A 168 4.84 -19.98 28.72
C ALA A 168 4.76 -18.63 27.98
N ASN A 169 4.03 -17.65 28.51
CA ASN A 169 3.95 -16.31 27.93
C ASN A 169 5.31 -15.59 27.93
N GLU A 170 6.09 -15.74 28.99
CA GLU A 170 7.43 -15.15 29.06
C GLU A 170 8.41 -15.80 28.08
N LYS A 171 8.37 -17.13 27.96
CA LYS A 171 9.11 -17.87 26.93
C LYS A 171 8.68 -17.45 25.51
N MET A 172 7.39 -17.22 25.25
CA MET A 172 6.90 -16.70 23.96
C MET A 172 7.43 -15.30 23.67
N ARG A 173 7.36 -14.38 24.62
CA ARG A 173 7.89 -13.03 24.46
C ARG A 173 9.38 -13.06 24.13
N LYS A 174 10.15 -13.87 24.85
CA LYS A 174 11.59 -14.03 24.60
C LYS A 174 11.85 -14.63 23.21
N LEU A 175 11.08 -15.64 22.80
CA LEU A 175 11.16 -16.23 21.46
C LEU A 175 10.91 -15.19 20.36
N ASN A 176 9.90 -14.33 20.51
CA ASN A 176 9.59 -13.28 19.53
C ASN A 176 10.73 -12.27 19.42
N ILE A 177 11.27 -11.80 20.55
CA ILE A 177 12.40 -10.85 20.58
C ILE A 177 13.64 -11.46 19.92
N GLU A 178 14.02 -12.69 20.29
CA GLU A 178 15.17 -13.38 19.71
C GLU A 178 15.01 -13.59 18.20
N THR A 179 13.81 -13.96 17.75
CA THR A 179 13.54 -14.19 16.33
C THR A 179 13.62 -12.90 15.54
N ARG A 180 13.04 -11.80 16.04
CA ARG A 180 13.16 -10.47 15.43
C ARG A 180 14.62 -10.01 15.35
N GLN A 181 15.41 -10.25 16.39
CA GLN A 181 16.83 -9.91 16.38
C GLN A 181 17.58 -10.71 15.30
N LYS A 182 17.33 -12.01 15.19
CA LYS A 182 17.92 -12.84 14.12
C LYS A 182 17.55 -12.37 12.73
N ILE A 183 16.31 -11.93 12.52
CA ILE A 183 15.86 -11.38 11.24
C ILE A 183 16.55 -10.05 10.95
N LYS A 184 16.71 -9.18 11.94
CA LYS A 184 17.45 -7.91 11.82
C LYS A 184 18.92 -8.15 11.44
N ASP A 185 19.54 -9.17 12.03
CA ASP A 185 20.96 -9.48 11.83
C ASP A 185 21.21 -10.35 10.59
N ASN A 186 20.17 -10.81 9.90
CA ASN A 186 20.29 -11.57 8.66
C ASN A 186 20.92 -10.70 7.56
N PRO A 187 22.05 -11.10 6.95
CA PRO A 187 22.72 -10.32 5.90
C PRO A 187 21.80 -9.94 4.73
N ASP A 188 20.88 -10.82 4.35
CA ASP A 188 19.91 -10.52 3.30
C ASP A 188 18.90 -9.46 3.75
N SER A 189 18.40 -9.53 4.98
CA SER A 189 17.54 -8.47 5.54
C SER A 189 18.22 -7.11 5.55
N ILE A 190 19.51 -7.05 5.91
CA ILE A 190 20.29 -5.81 5.91
C ILE A 190 20.41 -5.24 4.49
N ARG A 191 20.77 -6.07 3.51
CA ARG A 191 20.84 -5.64 2.10
C ARG A 191 19.48 -5.15 1.59
N ILE A 192 18.40 -5.87 1.91
CA ILE A 192 17.05 -5.52 1.46
C ILE A 192 16.60 -4.20 2.09
N LYS A 193 16.88 -3.99 3.39
CA LYS A 193 16.70 -2.70 4.06
C LYS A 193 17.40 -1.57 3.30
N ASP A 194 18.66 -1.75 2.91
CA ASP A 194 19.40 -0.74 2.15
C ASP A 194 18.77 -0.46 0.77
N GLN A 195 18.25 -1.50 0.11
CA GLN A 195 17.55 -1.34 -1.18
C GLN A 195 16.22 -0.59 -1.03
N ILE A 196 15.42 -0.90 0.00
CA ILE A 196 14.18 -0.16 0.31
C ILE A 196 14.49 1.30 0.66
N CYS A 197 15.50 1.55 1.48
CA CYS A 197 15.96 2.90 1.80
C CYS A 197 16.35 3.69 0.54
N LYS A 198 17.04 3.05 -0.42
CA LYS A 198 17.37 3.66 -1.72
C LYS A 198 16.11 3.97 -2.55
N LEU A 199 15.13 3.07 -2.58
CA LEU A 199 13.86 3.29 -3.27
C LEU A 199 13.08 4.45 -2.64
N ASN A 200 12.98 4.51 -1.32
CA ASN A 200 12.34 5.60 -0.58
C ASN A 200 13.01 6.94 -0.89
N LYS A 201 14.34 7.01 -0.83
CA LYS A 201 15.11 8.21 -1.18
C LYS A 201 14.86 8.65 -2.62
N LYS A 202 14.85 7.70 -3.56
CA LYS A 202 14.61 7.99 -4.97
C LYS A 202 13.21 8.55 -5.19
N LEU A 203 12.17 7.90 -4.66
CA LEU A 203 10.79 8.35 -4.77
C LEU A 203 10.62 9.78 -4.21
N MET A 204 11.17 10.04 -3.03
CA MET A 204 11.11 11.37 -2.40
C MET A 204 11.81 12.44 -3.26
N ALA A 205 12.94 12.10 -3.89
CA ALA A 205 13.64 13.01 -4.80
C ALA A 205 12.87 13.25 -6.11
N ASP A 206 12.31 12.19 -6.71
CA ASP A 206 11.51 12.30 -7.93
C ASP A 206 10.25 13.14 -7.69
N ILE A 207 9.59 12.97 -6.53
CA ILE A 207 8.44 13.81 -6.14
C ILE A 207 8.87 15.28 -6.01
N LYS A 208 9.98 15.57 -5.32
CA LYS A 208 10.49 16.94 -5.17
C LYS A 208 10.69 17.62 -6.53
N ALA A 209 11.19 16.90 -7.53
CA ALA A 209 11.43 17.43 -8.86
C ALA A 209 10.15 17.83 -9.60
N LEU A 210 8.98 17.36 -9.18
CA LEU A 210 7.68 17.74 -9.73
C LEU A 210 7.10 19.02 -9.10
N LEU A 211 7.64 19.47 -7.97
CA LEU A 211 7.07 20.56 -7.18
C LEU A 211 7.57 21.93 -7.65
N THR A 212 6.68 22.92 -7.58
CA THR A 212 7.06 24.33 -7.68
C THR A 212 7.87 24.77 -6.46
N ALA A 213 8.53 25.92 -6.53
CA ALA A 213 9.31 26.46 -5.40
C ALA A 213 8.48 26.61 -4.11
N GLU A 214 7.24 27.11 -4.21
CA GLU A 214 6.34 27.26 -3.06
C GLU A 214 5.93 25.90 -2.46
N GLN A 215 5.61 24.93 -3.33
CA GLN A 215 5.26 23.57 -2.89
C GLN A 215 6.45 22.86 -2.26
N LEU A 216 7.65 23.06 -2.79
CA LEU A 216 8.88 22.48 -2.27
C LEU A 216 9.16 22.96 -0.84
N GLU A 217 8.96 24.24 -0.54
CA GLU A 217 9.12 24.77 0.82
C GLU A 217 8.17 24.06 1.80
N LYS A 218 6.88 23.95 1.45
CA LYS A 218 5.88 23.22 2.24
C LYS A 218 6.24 21.75 2.41
N TRP A 219 6.70 21.11 1.34
CA TRP A 219 7.16 19.72 1.35
C TRP A 219 8.32 19.53 2.32
N GLU A 220 9.34 20.37 2.26
CA GLU A 220 10.50 20.28 3.15
C GLU A 220 10.13 20.51 4.62
N GLN A 221 9.21 21.43 4.90
CA GLN A 221 8.71 21.64 6.26
C GLN A 221 7.96 20.40 6.78
N MET A 222 7.09 19.79 5.98
CA MET A 222 6.28 18.64 6.40
C MET A 222 7.11 17.35 6.51
N THR A 223 8.08 17.16 5.62
CA THR A 223 8.90 15.94 5.58
C THR A 223 9.99 15.90 6.64
N LYS A 224 10.32 17.01 7.31
CA LYS A 224 11.21 17.03 8.49
C LYS A 224 10.76 16.08 9.61
N ARG A 225 9.46 15.81 9.71
CA ARG A 225 8.88 14.96 10.75
C ARG A 225 8.90 13.48 10.40
N ILE A 226 9.12 13.16 9.12
CA ILE A 226 9.32 11.79 8.69
C ILE A 226 10.72 11.43 9.19
N GLN A 227 10.79 10.58 10.22
CA GLN A 227 12.05 9.92 10.54
C GLN A 227 12.47 9.19 9.27
N PHE A 228 13.58 9.64 8.67
CA PHE A 228 13.91 9.33 7.28
C PHE A 228 13.80 7.80 7.07
N PRO A 229 12.94 7.32 6.14
CA PRO A 229 12.44 5.95 6.15
C PRO A 229 13.50 4.98 5.62
N CYS A 230 14.46 4.69 6.49
CA CYS A 230 15.56 3.74 6.43
C CYS A 230 15.71 3.19 7.86
#